data_AF-A0A349AZU3-F1
#
_entry.id   AF-A0A349AZU3-F1
#
_cell.length_a   1.000
_cell.length_b   1.000
_cell.length_c   1.000
_cell.angle_alpha   90.00
_cell.angle_beta   90.00
_cell.angle_gamma   90.00
#
_symmetry.space_group_name_H-M   'P 1'
#
loop_
_entity.id
_entity.type
_entity.pdbx_description
1 polymer ?
#
loop_
_entity_poly.entity_id
_entity_poly.type
_entity_poly.pdbx_seq_one_letter_code
_entity_poly.pdbx_strand_id
1 'polypeptide(L)'
;AVLIVLLLSGDTGRQSLGLAALTAALAYLGPEAWLDRKAGERQGLIEKQLPDVIDQLTVSVEAGLGFDAAMARSAEGRTGPLADELARVLQDLQVGVDRQVALDRMVARTDVPDLKGFVVAIRQSTRHGLPIARVLHIQSQELREKRRARVEE
;
A
#
# COMPACT_ATOMS: atom_id res chain seq x y z
N ALA A 1 -4.68 -35.76 -5.73
CA ALA A 1 -5.09 -37.16 -5.98
C ALA A 1 -3.91 -38.14 -5.88
N VAL A 2 -2.85 -38.01 -6.71
CA VAL A 2 -1.71 -38.95 -6.74
C VAL A 2 -0.94 -39.05 -5.41
N LEU A 3 -0.68 -37.92 -4.75
CA LEU A 3 -0.03 -37.87 -3.42
C LEU A 3 -0.84 -38.58 -2.33
N ILE A 4 -2.17 -38.45 -2.37
CA ILE A 4 -3.10 -39.09 -1.43
C ILE A 4 -3.10 -40.62 -1.66
N VAL A 5 -3.04 -41.06 -2.92
CA VAL A 5 -2.96 -42.49 -3.29
C VAL A 5 -1.64 -43.13 -2.85
N LEU A 6 -0.51 -42.39 -2.94
CA LEU A 6 0.81 -42.86 -2.49
C LEU A 6 0.93 -42.94 -0.95
N LEU A 7 0.22 -42.07 -0.21
CA LEU A 7 0.19 -42.09 1.25
C LEU A 7 -0.69 -43.22 1.82
N LEU A 8 -1.70 -43.68 1.06
CA LEU A 8 -2.62 -44.75 1.47
C LEU A 8 -2.21 -46.15 0.99
N SER A 9 -1.18 -46.27 0.16
CA SER A 9 -0.65 -47.58 -0.26
C SER A 9 0.20 -48.14 0.88
N GLY A 10 -0.04 -49.37 1.33
CA GLY A 10 0.65 -50.01 2.48
C GLY A 10 2.14 -50.35 2.26
N ASP A 11 2.80 -49.69 1.31
CA ASP A 11 4.22 -49.83 1.00
C ASP A 11 4.99 -48.63 1.58
N THR A 12 5.78 -48.89 2.64
CA THR A 12 6.53 -47.87 3.40
C THR A 12 7.46 -47.03 2.51
N GLY A 13 7.99 -47.60 1.41
CA GLY A 13 8.86 -46.88 0.47
C GLY A 13 8.10 -45.78 -0.28
N ARG A 14 6.91 -46.11 -0.81
CA ARG A 14 6.09 -45.18 -1.60
C ARG A 14 5.46 -44.08 -0.75
N GLN A 15 5.12 -44.37 0.50
CA GLN A 15 4.64 -43.37 1.46
C GLN A 15 5.71 -42.32 1.77
N SER A 16 6.97 -42.76 1.98
CA SER A 16 8.07 -41.83 2.27
C SER A 16 8.37 -40.87 1.11
N LEU A 17 8.29 -41.35 -0.13
CA LEU A 17 8.43 -40.52 -1.33
C LEU A 17 7.28 -39.52 -1.50
N GLY A 18 6.04 -39.95 -1.21
CA GLY A 18 4.88 -39.05 -1.19
C GLY A 18 5.02 -37.95 -0.15
N LEU A 19 5.44 -38.28 1.07
CA LEU A 19 5.65 -37.30 2.14
C LEU A 19 6.79 -36.33 1.80
N ALA A 20 7.90 -36.83 1.24
CA ALA A 20 9.02 -36.00 0.80
C ALA A 20 8.61 -35.02 -0.32
N ALA A 21 7.82 -35.49 -1.29
CA ALA A 21 7.30 -34.62 -2.35
C ALA A 21 6.32 -33.56 -1.82
N LEU A 22 5.44 -33.93 -0.88
CA LEU A 22 4.51 -32.98 -0.25
C LEU A 22 5.24 -31.91 0.56
N THR A 23 6.21 -32.32 1.38
CA THR A 23 7.00 -31.39 2.21
C THR A 23 7.85 -30.46 1.35
N ALA A 24 8.49 -30.95 0.28
CA ALA A 24 9.20 -30.11 -0.67
C ALA A 24 8.27 -29.11 -1.38
N ALA A 25 7.08 -29.55 -1.81
CA ALA A 25 6.10 -28.66 -2.43
C ALA A 25 5.62 -27.56 -1.48
N LEU A 26 5.33 -27.90 -0.22
CA LEU A 26 4.93 -26.93 0.80
C LEU A 26 6.07 -25.97 1.17
N ALA A 27 7.31 -26.47 1.25
CA ALA A 27 8.48 -25.64 1.51
C ALA A 27 8.74 -24.62 0.39
N TYR A 28 8.40 -24.97 -0.85
CA TYR A 28 8.55 -24.09 -2.01
C TYR A 28 7.38 -23.10 -2.15
N LEU A 29 6.13 -23.57 -2.08
CA LEU A 29 4.93 -22.75 -2.36
C LEU A 29 4.43 -21.97 -1.14
N GLY A 30 4.66 -22.48 0.07
CA GLY A 30 4.17 -21.88 1.32
C GLY A 30 4.66 -20.45 1.57
N PRO A 31 5.97 -20.16 1.42
CA PRO A 31 6.50 -18.81 1.65
C PRO A 31 5.93 -17.76 0.68
N GLU A 32 5.76 -18.10 -0.60
CA GLU A 32 5.24 -17.18 -1.63
C GLU A 32 3.80 -16.78 -1.30
N ALA A 33 2.91 -17.76 -1.07
CA ALA A 33 1.53 -17.48 -0.69
C ALA A 33 1.40 -16.68 0.62
N TRP A 34 2.31 -16.90 1.58
CA TRP A 34 2.33 -16.15 2.83
C TRP A 34 2.78 -14.70 2.63
N LEU A 35 3.78 -14.47 1.76
CA LEU A 35 4.24 -13.14 1.39
C LEU A 35 3.14 -12.37 0.65
N ASP A 36 2.46 -13.00 -0.32
CA ASP A 36 1.36 -12.39 -1.06
C ASP A 36 0.21 -11.99 -0.13
N ARG A 37 -0.16 -12.88 0.81
CA ARG A 37 -1.19 -12.55 1.81
C ARG A 37 -0.77 -11.35 2.66
N LYS A 38 0.47 -11.32 3.14
CA LYS A 38 0.98 -10.19 3.93
C LYS A 38 1.05 -8.89 3.11
N ALA A 39 1.42 -8.96 1.84
CA ALA A 39 1.42 -7.81 0.94
C ALA A 39 0.00 -7.27 0.77
N GLY A 40 -0.98 -8.15 0.50
CA GLY A 40 -2.38 -7.79 0.40
C GLY A 40 -2.96 -7.20 1.69
N GLU A 41 -2.59 -7.74 2.87
CA GLU A 41 -2.97 -7.16 4.17
C GLU A 41 -2.40 -5.74 4.34
N ARG A 42 -1.12 -5.52 4.00
CA ARG A 42 -0.49 -4.20 4.07
C ARG A 42 -1.15 -3.22 3.09
N GLN A 43 -1.41 -3.63 1.86
CA GLN A 43 -2.11 -2.84 0.84
C GLN A 43 -3.52 -2.43 1.31
N GLY A 44 -4.29 -3.39 1.82
CA GLY A 44 -5.63 -3.14 2.34
C GLY A 44 -5.64 -2.17 3.53
N LEU A 45 -4.61 -2.19 4.38
CA LEU A 45 -4.46 -1.20 5.45
C LEU A 45 -4.16 0.19 4.89
N ILE A 46 -3.28 0.31 3.89
CA ILE A 46 -2.99 1.59 3.24
C ILE A 46 -4.25 2.17 2.59
N GLU A 47 -5.00 1.37 1.83
CA GLU A 47 -6.27 1.80 1.21
C GLU A 47 -7.27 2.33 2.23
N LYS A 48 -7.36 1.68 3.40
CA LYS A 48 -8.26 2.12 4.48
C LYS A 48 -7.80 3.42 5.13
N GLN A 49 -6.49 3.64 5.24
CA GLN A 49 -5.90 4.83 5.86
C GLN A 49 -5.89 6.05 4.92
N LEU A 50 -5.84 5.83 3.61
CA LEU A 50 -5.62 6.87 2.60
C LEU A 50 -6.63 8.02 2.63
N PRO A 51 -7.96 7.78 2.71
CA PRO A 51 -8.94 8.87 2.71
C PRO A 51 -8.74 9.85 3.86
N ASP A 52 -8.51 9.32 5.07
CA ASP A 52 -8.34 10.13 6.28
C ASP A 52 -7.01 10.91 6.27
N VAL A 53 -5.96 10.30 5.71
CA VAL A 53 -4.67 10.99 5.50
C VAL A 53 -4.81 12.14 4.50
N ILE A 54 -5.53 11.94 3.39
CA ILE A 54 -5.75 12.99 2.39
C ILE A 54 -6.68 14.09 2.93
N ASP A 55 -7.68 13.75 3.73
CA ASP A 55 -8.51 14.72 4.43
C ASP A 55 -7.64 15.62 5.34
N GLN A 56 -6.75 15.02 6.13
CA GLN A 56 -5.85 15.80 6.99
C GLN A 56 -4.84 16.62 6.19
N LEU A 57 -4.34 16.11 5.07
CA LEU A 57 -3.49 16.87 4.15
C LEU A 57 -4.23 18.10 3.61
N THR A 58 -5.49 17.92 3.20
CA THR A 58 -6.35 18.98 2.66
C THR A 58 -6.49 20.11 3.68
N VAL A 59 -6.94 19.77 4.90
CA VAL A 59 -7.13 20.75 5.98
C VAL A 59 -5.83 21.46 6.34
N SER A 60 -4.70 20.72 6.36
CA SER A 60 -3.39 21.28 6.69
C SER A 60 -2.92 22.29 5.63
N VAL A 61 -3.09 21.98 4.35
CA VAL A 61 -2.71 22.87 3.24
C VAL A 61 -3.66 24.06 3.15
N GLU A 62 -4.96 23.87 3.36
CA GLU A 62 -5.94 24.97 3.43
C GLU A 62 -5.64 25.93 4.60
N ALA A 63 -5.10 25.42 5.70
CA ALA A 63 -4.59 26.21 6.82
C ALA A 63 -3.25 26.93 6.53
N GLY A 64 -2.72 26.82 5.30
CA GLY A 64 -1.51 27.51 4.85
C GLY A 64 -0.21 26.74 5.07
N LEU A 65 -0.25 25.47 5.50
CA LEU A 65 0.96 24.66 5.56
C LEU A 65 1.44 24.32 4.14
N GLY A 66 2.77 24.36 3.95
CA GLY A 66 3.38 23.77 2.77
C GLY A 66 3.13 22.26 2.70
N PHE A 67 3.11 21.69 1.50
CA PHE A 67 2.75 20.28 1.28
C PHE A 67 3.58 19.30 2.11
N ASP A 68 4.90 19.51 2.24
CA ASP A 68 5.77 18.62 3.02
C ASP A 68 5.47 18.72 4.53
N ALA A 69 5.19 19.92 5.04
CA ALA A 69 4.76 20.12 6.42
C ALA A 69 3.37 19.51 6.68
N ALA A 70 2.46 19.60 5.71
CA ALA A 70 1.19 18.92 5.76
C ALA A 70 1.35 17.39 5.78
N MET A 71 2.26 16.82 4.97
CA MET A 71 2.59 15.38 5.02
C MET A 71 3.15 14.95 6.37
N ALA A 72 4.06 15.74 6.95
CA ALA A 72 4.59 15.46 8.29
C ALA A 72 3.47 15.46 9.34
N ARG A 73 2.60 16.47 9.31
CA ARG A 73 1.43 16.55 10.20
C ARG A 73 0.46 15.39 9.99
N SER A 74 0.24 14.98 8.74
CA SER A 74 -0.62 13.84 8.42
C SER A 74 -0.03 12.49 8.83
N ALA A 75 1.29 12.38 9.02
CA ALA A 75 1.93 11.18 9.55
C ALA A 75 2.06 11.21 11.09
N GLU A 76 2.03 12.40 11.69
CA GLU A 76 2.23 12.61 13.12
C GLU A 76 1.18 11.90 13.98
N GLY A 77 1.62 11.16 15.00
CA GLY A 77 0.75 10.45 15.94
C GLY A 77 -0.02 9.26 15.33
N ARG A 78 0.19 8.94 14.05
CA ARG A 78 -0.43 7.79 13.38
C ARG A 78 0.52 6.60 13.41
N THR A 79 -0.08 5.42 13.42
CA THR A 79 0.62 4.15 13.26
C THR A 79 0.12 3.42 12.04
N GLY A 80 0.98 2.60 11.44
CA GLY A 80 0.63 1.73 10.33
C GLY A 80 1.27 2.14 9.01
N PRO A 81 1.00 1.34 7.96
CA PRO A 81 1.86 1.30 6.79
C PRO A 81 1.88 2.59 6.00
N LEU A 82 0.77 3.34 5.90
CA LEU A 82 0.76 4.61 5.16
C LEU A 82 1.55 5.70 5.89
N ALA A 83 1.46 5.77 7.23
CA ALA A 83 2.23 6.71 8.02
C ALA A 83 3.74 6.44 7.90
N ASP A 84 4.15 5.17 7.92
CA ASP A 84 5.54 4.76 7.68
C ASP A 84 6.03 5.21 6.30
N GLU A 85 5.19 5.06 5.27
CA GLU A 85 5.55 5.46 3.91
C GLU A 85 5.65 6.98 3.74
N LEU A 86 4.76 7.76 4.36
CA LEU A 86 4.88 9.22 4.39
C LEU A 86 6.16 9.65 5.12
N ALA A 87 6.51 9.00 6.24
CA ALA A 87 7.75 9.25 6.94
C ALA A 87 8.98 8.95 6.06
N ARG A 88 8.96 7.84 5.30
CA ARG A 88 10.02 7.54 4.31
C ARG A 88 10.11 8.60 3.21
N VAL A 89 8.98 9.09 2.70
CA VAL A 89 8.98 10.18 1.71
C VAL A 89 9.65 11.42 2.30
N LEU A 90 9.30 11.81 3.53
CA LEU A 90 9.90 12.97 4.19
C LEU A 90 11.40 12.78 4.44
N GLN A 91 11.85 11.57 4.77
CA GLN A 91 13.28 11.24 4.89
C GLN A 91 14.01 11.38 3.55
N ASP A 92 13.43 10.88 2.46
CA ASP A 92 13.97 11.06 1.10
C ASP A 92 14.14 12.55 0.77
N LEU A 93 13.13 13.38 1.09
CA LEU A 93 13.19 14.83 0.88
C LEU A 93 14.29 15.51 1.73
N GLN A 94 14.46 15.08 2.98
CA GLN A 94 15.48 15.63 3.89
C GLN A 94 16.91 15.42 3.38
N VAL A 95 17.15 14.32 2.67
CA VAL A 95 18.46 14.03 2.06
C VAL A 95 18.58 14.53 0.61
N GLY A 96 17.61 15.34 0.15
CA GLY A 96 17.67 16.04 -1.13
C GLY A 96 17.14 15.25 -2.33
N VAL A 97 16.41 14.16 -2.13
CA VAL A 97 15.72 13.45 -3.23
C VAL A 97 14.60 14.34 -3.76
N ASP A 98 14.45 14.37 -5.08
CA ASP A 98 13.33 15.07 -5.72
C ASP A 98 11.98 14.52 -5.24
N ARG A 99 11.03 15.43 -4.99
CA ARG A 99 9.71 15.08 -4.43
C ARG A 99 8.94 14.10 -5.29
N GLN A 100 8.97 14.25 -6.62
CA GLN A 100 8.24 13.35 -7.51
C GLN A 100 8.85 11.95 -7.44
N VAL A 101 10.18 11.86 -7.40
CA VAL A 101 10.90 10.60 -7.25
C VAL A 101 10.57 9.93 -5.91
N ALA A 102 10.53 10.67 -4.81
CA ALA A 102 10.20 10.14 -3.48
C ALA A 102 8.76 9.58 -3.43
N LEU A 103 7.79 10.31 -4.01
CA LEU A 103 6.40 9.86 -4.11
C LEU A 103 6.25 8.64 -5.04
N ASP A 104 6.96 8.61 -6.17
CA ASP A 104 6.95 7.48 -7.09
C ASP A 104 7.53 6.21 -6.44
N ARG A 105 8.58 6.34 -5.62
CA ARG A 105 9.14 5.23 -4.82
C ARG A 105 8.14 4.70 -3.80
N MET A 106 7.38 5.58 -3.15
CA MET A 106 6.30 5.17 -2.24
C MET A 106 5.22 4.38 -2.99
N VAL A 107 4.80 4.83 -4.17
CA VAL A 107 3.84 4.08 -5.00
C VAL A 107 4.40 2.71 -5.39
N ALA A 108 5.67 2.63 -5.80
CA ALA A 108 6.30 1.38 -6.20
C ALA A 108 6.41 0.35 -5.05
N ARG A 109 6.58 0.80 -3.80
CA ARG A 109 6.65 -0.09 -2.62
C ARG A 109 5.29 -0.56 -2.12
N THR A 110 4.25 0.25 -2.35
CA THR A 110 2.92 -0.01 -1.81
C THR A 110 2.03 -0.74 -2.81
N ASP A 111 2.16 -0.42 -4.09
CA ASP A 111 1.33 -0.93 -5.18
C ASP A 111 -0.18 -0.78 -4.91
N VAL A 112 -0.57 0.36 -4.31
CA VAL A 112 -1.96 0.69 -4.03
C VAL A 112 -2.52 1.60 -5.13
N PRO A 113 -3.55 1.18 -5.88
CA PRO A 113 -4.07 1.94 -7.03
C PRO A 113 -4.54 3.36 -6.68
N ASP A 114 -5.25 3.51 -5.57
CA ASP A 114 -5.77 4.82 -5.13
C ASP A 114 -4.63 5.78 -4.74
N LEU A 115 -3.58 5.26 -4.11
CA LEU A 115 -2.38 6.04 -3.76
C LEU A 115 -1.61 6.46 -5.02
N LYS A 116 -1.53 5.57 -6.01
CA LYS A 116 -0.95 5.88 -7.33
C LYS A 116 -1.72 6.99 -8.03
N GLY A 117 -3.06 6.92 -8.03
CA GLY A 117 -3.93 7.97 -8.59
C GLY A 117 -3.67 9.33 -7.94
N PHE A 118 -3.63 9.35 -6.60
CA PHE A 118 -3.29 10.54 -5.82
C PHE A 118 -1.93 11.14 -6.20
N VAL A 119 -0.86 10.35 -6.23
CA VAL A 119 0.48 10.83 -6.57
C VAL A 119 0.54 11.39 -7.99
N VAL A 120 -0.13 10.73 -8.95
CA VAL A 120 -0.26 11.23 -10.33
C VAL A 120 -0.95 12.60 -10.36
N ALA A 121 -2.02 12.79 -9.59
CA ALA A 121 -2.73 14.07 -9.51
C ALA A 121 -1.84 15.17 -8.90
N ILE A 122 -1.09 14.88 -7.84
CA ILE A 122 -0.14 15.83 -7.22
C ILE A 122 0.98 16.22 -8.20
N ARG A 123 1.51 15.25 -8.95
CA ARG A 123 2.52 15.51 -9.99
C ARG A 123 2.00 16.44 -11.07
N GLN A 124 0.79 16.17 -11.57
CA GLN A 124 0.14 17.03 -12.57
C GLN A 124 -0.07 18.44 -12.03
N SER A 125 -0.54 18.57 -10.79
CA SER A 125 -0.71 19.86 -10.12
C SER A 125 0.58 20.69 -10.13
N THR A 126 1.67 20.06 -9.71
CA THR A 126 3.00 20.69 -9.61
C THR A 126 3.50 21.11 -11.00
N ARG A 127 3.31 20.28 -12.03
CA ARG A 127 3.75 20.56 -13.41
C ARG A 127 2.97 21.71 -14.05
N HIS A 128 1.68 21.80 -13.77
CA HIS A 128 0.79 22.79 -14.38
C HIS A 128 0.56 24.04 -13.51
N GLY A 129 1.21 24.13 -12.35
CA GLY A 129 1.08 25.26 -11.43
C GLY A 129 -0.32 25.39 -10.82
N LEU A 130 -1.08 24.29 -10.74
CA LEU A 130 -2.39 24.30 -10.12
C LEU A 130 -2.26 24.33 -8.59
N PRO A 131 -3.19 24.98 -7.88
CA PRO A 131 -3.17 24.95 -6.41
C PRO A 131 -3.30 23.51 -5.89
N ILE A 132 -2.32 23.05 -5.12
CA ILE A 132 -2.31 21.71 -4.52
C ILE A 132 -3.57 21.49 -3.67
N ALA A 133 -4.01 22.51 -2.93
CA ALA A 133 -5.25 22.46 -2.14
C ALA A 133 -6.46 21.99 -2.96
N ARG A 134 -6.59 22.47 -4.21
CA ARG A 134 -7.69 22.08 -5.11
C ARG A 134 -7.63 20.60 -5.46
N VAL A 135 -6.44 20.08 -5.73
CA VAL A 135 -6.25 18.66 -6.06
C VAL A 135 -6.51 17.79 -4.84
N LEU A 136 -6.04 18.19 -3.67
CA LEU A 136 -6.32 17.50 -2.41
C LEU A 136 -7.83 17.43 -2.13
N HIS A 137 -8.56 18.53 -2.34
CA HIS A 137 -10.01 18.57 -2.16
C HIS A 137 -10.74 17.59 -3.08
N ILE A 138 -10.39 17.56 -4.37
CA ILE A 138 -10.99 16.63 -5.35
C ILE A 138 -10.71 15.17 -4.95
N GLN A 139 -9.45 14.85 -4.63
CA GLN A 139 -9.05 13.49 -4.25
C GLN A 139 -9.70 13.03 -2.92
N SER A 140 -9.85 13.94 -1.95
CA SER A 140 -10.60 13.68 -0.72
C SER A 140 -12.06 13.30 -1.01
N GLN A 141 -12.73 14.06 -1.87
CA GLN A 141 -14.13 13.79 -2.26
C GLN A 141 -14.28 12.43 -2.97
N GLU A 142 -13.43 12.16 -3.96
CA GLU A 142 -13.43 10.89 -4.71
C GLU A 142 -13.25 9.68 -3.78
N LEU A 143 -12.29 9.74 -2.86
CA LEU A 143 -12.06 8.65 -1.91
C LEU A 143 -13.20 8.46 -0.91
N ARG A 144 -13.84 9.56 -0.48
CA ARG A 144 -15.03 9.50 0.38
C ARG A 144 -16.20 8.86 -0.36
N GLU A 145 -16.41 9.18 -1.63
CA GLU A 145 -17.42 8.54 -2.48
C GLU A 145 -17.14 7.05 -2.64
N LYS A 146 -15.91 6.69 -2.97
CA LYS A 146 -15.49 5.29 -3.11
C LYS A 146 -15.63 4.50 -1.81
N ARG A 147 -15.39 5.13 -0.65
CA ARG A 147 -15.61 4.54 0.67
C ARG A 147 -17.09 4.30 0.95
N ARG A 148 -17.98 5.23 0.56
CA ARG A 148 -19.43 5.07 0.70
C ARG A 148 -19.96 3.94 -0.17
N ALA A 149 -19.55 3.89 -1.44
CA ALA A 149 -19.95 2.84 -2.37
C ALA A 149 -19.58 1.43 -1.86
N ARG A 150 -18.38 1.26 -1.29
CA ARG A 150 -17.94 -0.01 -0.68
C ARG A 150 -18.73 -0.46 0.55
N VAL A 151 -19.56 0.40 1.15
CA VAL A 151 -20.42 0.06 2.29
C VAL A 151 -21.84 -0.28 1.83
N GLU A 152 -22.25 0.20 0.66
CA GLU A 152 -23.57 -0.06 0.07
C GLU A 152 -23.62 -1.40 -0.67
N GLU A 153 -22.47 -1.93 -1.09
CA GLU A 153 -22.27 -3.28 -1.67
C GLU A 153 -22.10 -4.37 -0.58
#